data_AF-A0A2E5SGX8-F1
#
_entry.id   AF-A0A2E5SGX8-F1
#
_cell.length_a   1.000
_cell.length_b   1.000
_cell.length_c   1.000
_cell.angle_alpha   90.00
_cell.angle_beta   90.00
_cell.angle_gamma   90.00
#
_symmetry.space_group_name_H-M   'P 1'
#
loop_
_entity.id
_entity.type
_entity.pdbx_description
1 polymer ?
#
loop_
_entity_poly.entity_id
_entity_poly.type
_entity_poly.pdbx_seq_one_letter_code
_entity_poly.pdbx_strand_id
1 'polypeptide(L)' 'MIKTRKTKLQILWSMRKWSIKYINWRLITAYPDGLKYAIRHPLELCRDFWNYLIWCQEIDKDIN' A
#
# COMPACT_ATOMS: atom_id res chain seq x y z
N MET A 1 1.21 25.78 -8.65
CA MET A 1 1.63 25.20 -7.35
C MET A 1 2.44 23.96 -7.67
N ILE A 2 3.75 23.95 -7.43
CA ILE A 2 4.60 22.78 -7.72
C ILE A 2 4.25 21.71 -6.66
N LYS A 3 3.44 20.70 -7.02
CA LYS A 3 3.21 19.55 -6.14
C LYS A 3 4.47 18.69 -6.16
N THR A 4 5.25 18.79 -5.10
CA THR A 4 6.39 17.90 -4.87
C THR A 4 5.89 16.45 -4.75
N ARG A 5 6.53 15.54 -5.49
CA ARG A 5 6.27 14.10 -5.44
C ARG A 5 6.23 13.63 -3.97
N LYS A 6 5.18 12.91 -3.59
CA LYS A 6 5.12 12.31 -2.25
C LYS A 6 6.22 11.26 -2.09
N THR A 7 6.97 11.36 -1.00
CA THR A 7 7.91 10.33 -0.61
C THR A 7 7.17 9.09 -0.10
N LYS A 8 7.82 7.93 -0.14
CA LYS A 8 7.24 6.68 0.42
C LYS A 8 6.80 6.87 1.87
N LEU A 9 7.58 7.62 2.67
CA LEU A 9 7.22 7.96 4.06
C LEU A 9 5.94 8.79 4.14
N GLN A 10 5.72 9.75 3.25
CA GLN A 10 4.48 10.54 3.21
C GLN A 10 3.27 9.70 2.78
N ILE A 11 3.46 8.74 1.89
CA ILE A 11 2.42 7.78 1.49
C ILE A 11 2.07 6.90 2.69
N LEU A 12 3.06 6.30 3.36
CA LEU A 12 2.88 5.52 4.59
C LEU A 12 2.14 6.30 5.67
N TRP A 13 2.51 7.57 5.88
CA TRP A 13 1.89 8.44 6.85
C TRP A 13 0.40 8.71 6.55
N SER A 14 0.05 8.72 5.27
CA SER A 14 -1.34 8.87 4.80
C SER A 14 -2.13 7.56 4.97
N MET A 15 -1.48 6.41 4.78
CA MET A 15 -2.08 5.09 4.97
C MET A 15 -2.50 4.82 6.41
N ARG A 16 -1.92 5.50 7.41
CA ARG A 16 -2.37 5.37 8.81
C ARG A 16 -3.84 5.73 9.02
N LYS A 17 -4.42 6.56 8.14
CA LYS A 17 -5.83 6.97 8.21
C LYS A 17 -6.78 5.89 7.68
N TRP A 18 -6.25 4.79 7.16
CA TRP A 18 -7.05 3.70 6.66
C TRP A 18 -7.78 3.01 7.80
N SER A 19 -9.07 2.73 7.58
CA SER A 19 -9.83 1.96 8.53
C SER A 19 -9.36 0.50 8.51
N ILE A 20 -9.45 -0.16 9.66
CA ILE A 20 -9.15 -1.60 9.79
C ILE A 20 -9.99 -2.40 8.78
N LYS A 21 -11.25 -1.99 8.55
CA LYS A 21 -12.13 -2.59 7.54
C LYS A 21 -11.55 -2.49 6.13
N TYR A 22 -11.00 -1.35 5.74
CA TYR A 22 -10.36 -1.17 4.43
C TYR A 22 -9.09 -2.02 4.29
N ILE A 23 -8.26 -2.06 5.34
CA ILE A 23 -7.05 -2.89 5.35
C ILE A 23 -7.42 -4.37 5.21
N ASN A 24 -8.41 -4.83 5.98
CA ASN A 24 -8.88 -6.22 5.91
C ASN A 24 -9.47 -6.57 4.54
N TRP A 25 -10.29 -5.68 3.97
CA TRP A 25 -10.83 -5.85 2.62
C TRP A 25 -9.70 -5.97 1.58
N ARG A 26 -8.65 -5.14 1.68
CA ARG A 26 -7.48 -5.26 0.81
C ARG A 26 -6.79 -6.60 0.94
N LEU A 27 -6.55 -7.08 2.16
CA LEU A 27 -5.89 -8.36 2.40
C LEU A 27 -6.69 -9.53 1.84
N ILE A 28 -8.01 -9.55 2.05
CA ILE A 28 -8.90 -10.61 1.53
C ILE A 28 -8.99 -10.57 0.00
N THR A 29 -8.88 -9.38 -0.60
CA THR A 29 -8.91 -9.23 -2.07
C THR A 29 -7.57 -9.65 -2.70
N ALA A 30 -6.46 -9.37 -2.03
CA ALA A 30 -5.12 -9.64 -2.57
C ALA A 30 -4.62 -11.06 -2.30
N TYR A 31 -5.02 -11.67 -1.18
CA TYR A 31 -4.50 -12.96 -0.72
C TYR A 31 -5.62 -13.98 -0.44
N PRO A 32 -5.43 -15.25 -0.83
CA PRO A 32 -6.31 -16.32 -0.37
C PRO A 32 -6.22 -16.40 1.16
N ASP A 33 -7.32 -16.63 1.88
CA ASP A 33 -7.39 -16.57 3.35
C ASP A 33 -7.00 -15.21 4.01
N GLY A 34 -6.82 -14.16 3.21
CA GLY A 34 -6.59 -12.78 3.65
C GLY A 34 -5.41 -12.63 4.60
N LEU A 35 -5.68 -12.12 5.81
CA LEU A 35 -4.65 -11.85 6.82
C LEU A 35 -3.82 -13.10 7.18
N LYS A 36 -4.43 -14.29 7.18
CA LYS A 36 -3.70 -15.53 7.53
C LYS A 36 -2.57 -15.83 6.56
N TYR A 37 -2.80 -15.60 5.26
CA TYR A 37 -1.77 -15.77 4.24
C TYR A 37 -0.69 -14.71 4.37
N ALA A 38 -1.07 -13.44 4.55
CA ALA A 38 -0.11 -12.35 4.76
C ALA A 38 0.84 -12.61 5.95
N ILE A 39 0.36 -13.22 7.04
CA ILE A 39 1.18 -13.60 8.18
C ILE A 39 2.09 -14.79 7.88
N ARG A 40 1.62 -15.78 7.11
CA ARG A 40 2.41 -16.96 6.71
C ARG A 40 3.48 -16.64 5.67
N HIS A 41 3.25 -15.62 4.85
CA HIS A 41 4.10 -15.21 3.73
C HIS A 41 4.63 -13.77 3.88
N PRO A 42 5.42 -13.47 4.94
CA PRO A 42 5.84 -12.11 5.25
C PRO A 42 6.72 -11.48 4.15
N LEU A 43 7.50 -12.27 3.43
CA LEU A 43 8.35 -11.78 2.34
C LEU A 43 7.52 -11.33 1.13
N GLU A 44 6.47 -12.07 0.79
CA GLU A 44 5.53 -11.70 -0.29
C GLU A 44 4.78 -10.43 0.08
N LEU A 45 4.27 -10.35 1.32
CA LEU A 45 3.61 -9.16 1.84
C LEU A 45 4.51 -7.91 1.75
N CYS A 46 5.78 -8.03 2.17
CA CYS A 46 6.74 -6.93 2.08
C CYS A 46 7.00 -6.50 0.63
N ARG A 47 7.13 -7.46 -0.29
CA ARG A 47 7.34 -7.18 -1.72
C ARG A 47 6.15 -6.46 -2.33
N ASP A 48 4.94 -6.97 -2.08
CA ASP A 48 3.70 -6.37 -2.59
C ASP A 48 3.46 -4.98 -2.03
N PHE A 49 3.75 -4.80 -0.74
CA PHE A 49 3.68 -3.50 -0.10
C PHE A 49 4.67 -2.49 -0.71
N TRP A 50 5.90 -2.92 -0.99
CA TRP A 50 6.90 -2.07 -1.64
C TRP A 50 6.50 -1.70 -3.08
N ASN A 51 5.99 -2.67 -3.84
CA ASN A 51 5.44 -2.43 -5.18
C ASN A 51 4.25 -1.47 -5.14
N TYR A 52 3.37 -1.61 -4.15
CA TYR A 52 2.24 -0.70 -3.94
C TYR A 52 2.71 0.73 -3.69
N LEU A 53 3.74 0.93 -2.86
CA LEU A 53 4.31 2.26 -2.63
C LEU A 53 4.92 2.86 -3.90
N ILE A 54 5.59 2.05 -4.73
CA ILE A 54 6.13 2.50 -6.02
C ILE A 54 4.99 2.94 -6.95
N TRP A 55 3.96 2.10 -7.09
CA TRP A 55 2.78 2.42 -7.90
C TRP A 55 2.10 3.72 -7.45
N CYS A 56 1.97 3.96 -6.14
CA CYS A 56 1.46 5.24 -5.64
C CYS A 56 2.34 6.44 -6.07
N GLN A 57 3.67 6.28 -6.09
CA GLN A 57 4.58 7.34 -6.54
C GLN A 57 4.54 7.55 -8.06
N GLU A 58 4.24 6.51 -8.83
CA GLU A 58 4.05 6.57 -10.29
C GLU A 58 2.73 7.24 -10.64
N ILE A 59 1.63 6.90 -9.97
CA ILE A 59 0.35 7.60 -10.18
C ILE A 59 0.45 9.08 -9.81
N ASP A 60 1.10 9.40 -8.68
CA ASP A 60 1.33 10.81 -8.30
C ASP A 60 2.25 11.53 -9.31
N LYS A 61 3.03 10.80 -10.12
CA LYS A 61 3.84 11.36 -11.21
C LYS A 61 2.97 11.66 -12.42
N ASP A 62 2.08 10.75 -12.82
CA ASP A 62 1.27 10.86 -14.04
C ASP A 62 0.07 11.81 -13.89
N ILE A 63 -0.32 12.15 -12.66
CA ILE A 63 -1.36 13.15 -12.36
C ILE A 63 -0.83 14.60 -12.40
N ASN A 64 0.49 14.81 -12.60
CA ASN A 64 1.12 16.13 -12.78
C ASN A 64 1.56 16.37 -14.23
#